data_AF-A0A1X7LFP4-F1
#
_entry.id   AF-A0A1X7LFP4-F1
#
_cell.length_a   1.000
_cell.length_b   1.000
_cell.length_c   1.000
_cell.angle_alpha   90.00
_cell.angle_beta   90.00
_cell.angle_gamma   90.00
#
_symmetry.space_group_name_H-M   'P 1'
#
loop_
_entity.id
_entity.type
_entity.pdbx_description
1 polymer ?
#
loop_
_entity_poly.entity_id
_entity_poly.type
_entity_poly.pdbx_seq_one_letter_code
_entity_poly.pdbx_strand_id
1 'polypeptide(L)'
;MTWVNCGKGFIEADVIRWREPIWKPQARMSKKPPTMLGFRTITGQVLKLDRYGWAHIQVAACTIEPLPRCTRPLYPLEVGKPVRRKRDKIGQGRIERLLWSDESARDAILASRRPRKAT
;
A
#
# COMPACT_ATOMS: atom_id res chain seq x y z
N MET A 1 -4.38 -10.03 16.36
CA MET A 1 -4.54 -9.01 15.30
C MET A 1 -5.04 -9.72 14.04
N THR A 2 -6.19 -9.30 13.50
CA THR A 2 -6.85 -10.01 12.39
C THR A 2 -6.75 -9.19 11.11
N TRP A 3 -6.18 -9.79 10.07
CA TRP A 3 -6.06 -9.19 8.75
C TRP A 3 -7.16 -9.73 7.84
N VAL A 4 -7.83 -8.83 7.12
CA VAL A 4 -8.88 -9.17 6.16
C VAL A 4 -8.54 -8.61 4.79
N ASN A 5 -8.79 -9.39 3.73
CA ASN A 5 -8.62 -8.90 2.37
C ASN A 5 -9.59 -7.74 2.13
N CYS A 6 -9.09 -6.62 1.63
CA CYS A 6 -9.90 -5.44 1.34
C CYS A 6 -9.80 -4.98 -0.11
N GLY A 7 -8.90 -5.56 -0.92
CA GLY A 7 -8.63 -5.09 -2.27
C GLY A 7 -8.45 -3.57 -2.31
N LYS A 8 -9.30 -2.87 -3.08
CA LYS A 8 -9.27 -1.40 -3.15
C LYS A 8 -10.13 -0.70 -2.08
N GLY A 9 -10.85 -1.44 -1.24
CA GLY A 9 -11.86 -0.95 -0.28
C GLY A 9 -11.32 -0.36 1.02
N PHE A 10 -10.01 -0.11 1.11
CA PHE A 10 -9.42 0.59 2.25
C PHE A 10 -9.75 2.08 2.24
N ILE A 11 -9.81 2.69 3.43
CA ILE A 11 -10.09 4.10 3.66
C ILE A 11 -8.94 4.77 4.43
N GLU A 12 -9.06 6.07 4.66
CA GLU A 12 -8.16 6.79 5.56
C GLU A 12 -8.26 6.22 6.98
N ALA A 13 -7.16 6.27 7.71
CA ALA A 13 -6.92 5.62 9.00
C ALA A 13 -6.84 4.08 8.98
N ASP A 14 -7.21 3.37 7.90
CA ASP A 14 -6.95 1.93 7.80
C ASP A 14 -5.43 1.66 7.88
N VAL A 15 -5.05 0.63 8.65
CA VAL A 15 -3.72 0.03 8.55
C VAL A 15 -3.78 -1.06 7.51
N ILE A 16 -3.00 -0.92 6.44
CA ILE A 16 -2.99 -1.86 5.32
C ILE A 16 -1.64 -2.57 5.21
N ARG A 17 -1.68 -3.79 4.66
CA ARG A 17 -0.53 -4.61 4.33
C ARG A 17 -0.61 -5.04 2.87
N TRP A 18 0.50 -4.89 2.14
CA TRP A 18 0.62 -5.38 0.77
C TRP A 18 2.05 -5.76 0.43
N ARG A 19 2.19 -6.59 -0.61
CA ARG A 19 3.48 -6.97 -1.19
C ARG A 19 3.68 -6.27 -2.53
N GLU A 20 4.86 -5.69 -2.75
CA GLU A 20 5.22 -5.07 -4.03
C GLU A 20 6.60 -5.53 -4.51
N PRO A 21 6.81 -5.64 -5.84
CA PRO A 21 8.12 -5.96 -6.40
C PRO A 21 9.10 -4.79 -6.24
N ILE A 22 10.37 -5.14 -6.01
CA ILE A 22 11.51 -4.22 -6.02
C ILE A 22 12.23 -4.38 -7.35
N TRP A 23 12.29 -3.30 -8.13
CA TRP A 23 12.92 -3.28 -9.44
C TRP A 23 14.28 -2.61 -9.39
N LYS A 24 15.21 -3.08 -10.23
CA LYS A 24 16.49 -2.39 -10.45
C LYS A 24 16.22 -1.00 -11.04
N PRO A 25 16.81 0.08 -10.48
CA PRO A 25 16.72 1.40 -11.09
C PRO A 25 17.26 1.37 -12.52
N GLN A 26 16.50 1.95 -13.44
CA GLN A 26 16.82 1.97 -14.86
C GLN A 26 16.30 3.28 -15.47
N ALA A 27 17.03 3.80 -16.45
CA ALA A 27 16.59 4.99 -17.19
C ALA A 27 15.25 4.73 -17.89
N ARG A 28 14.36 5.72 -17.85
CA ARG A 28 12.99 5.63 -18.40
C ARG A 28 12.96 5.19 -19.87
N MET A 29 13.95 5.61 -20.66
CA MET A 29 14.05 5.32 -22.11
C MET A 29 14.89 4.09 -22.44
N SER A 30 15.30 3.31 -21.44
CA SER A 30 16.16 2.16 -21.68
C SER A 30 15.40 1.00 -22.33
N LYS A 31 15.99 0.41 -23.38
CA LYS A 31 15.44 -0.76 -24.09
C LYS A 31 15.66 -2.10 -23.35
N LYS A 32 16.39 -2.10 -22.22
CA LYS A 32 16.67 -3.33 -21.47
C LYS A 32 15.41 -3.81 -20.74
N PRO A 33 15.16 -5.13 -20.65
CA PRO A 33 14.04 -5.62 -19.88
C PRO A 33 14.21 -5.27 -18.38
N PRO A 34 13.12 -4.86 -17.69
CA PRO A 34 13.19 -4.54 -16.27
C PRO A 34 13.60 -5.76 -15.45
N THR A 35 14.59 -5.59 -14.58
CA THR A 35 15.08 -6.68 -13.72
C THR A 35 14.49 -6.57 -12.32
N MET A 36 13.67 -7.54 -11.93
CA MET A 36 13.17 -7.66 -10.55
C MET A 36 14.29 -8.15 -9.63
N LEU A 37 14.48 -7.48 -8.50
CA LEU A 37 15.50 -7.78 -7.49
C LEU A 37 14.93 -8.53 -6.28
N GLY A 38 13.65 -8.37 -5.99
CA GLY A 38 13.04 -8.92 -4.78
C GLY A 38 11.60 -8.45 -4.62
N PHE A 39 11.08 -8.71 -3.44
CA PHE A 39 9.80 -8.19 -2.97
C PHE A 39 10.02 -7.43 -1.67
N ARG A 40 9.11 -6.49 -1.38
CA ARG A 40 8.90 -6.00 -0.02
C ARG A 40 7.46 -6.15 0.38
N THR A 41 7.26 -6.50 1.63
CA THR A 41 5.95 -6.48 2.28
C THR A 41 5.91 -5.26 3.17
N ILE A 42 4.97 -4.36 2.89
CA ILE A 42 4.83 -3.07 3.56
C ILE A 42 3.55 -3.12 4.40
N THR A 43 3.67 -2.72 5.65
CA THR A 43 2.55 -2.40 6.53
C THR A 43 2.56 -0.91 6.80
N GLY A 44 1.42 -0.23 6.69
CA GLY A 44 1.35 1.19 6.97
C GLY A 44 -0.06 1.72 7.14
N GLN A 45 -0.18 2.87 7.78
CA GLN A 45 -1.44 3.57 8.00
C GLN A 45 -1.73 4.51 6.84
N VAL A 46 -2.95 4.45 6.30
CA VAL A 46 -3.41 5.34 5.24
C VAL A 46 -3.69 6.72 5.83
N LEU A 47 -2.87 7.71 5.50
CA LEU A 47 -3.04 9.10 5.95
C LEU A 47 -4.05 9.87 5.11
N LYS A 48 -4.01 9.68 3.80
CA LYS A 48 -4.82 10.44 2.85
C LYS A 48 -5.05 9.66 1.56
N LEU A 49 -6.27 9.78 1.01
CA LEU A 49 -6.60 9.36 -0.35
C LEU A 49 -6.91 10.61 -1.19
N ASP A 50 -6.05 10.93 -2.17
CA ASP A 50 -6.24 12.13 -3.00
C ASP A 50 -7.25 11.91 -4.14
N ARG A 51 -7.76 13.03 -4.70
CA ARG A 51 -8.69 13.02 -5.83
C ARG A 51 -8.10 12.46 -7.13
N TYR A 52 -6.78 12.30 -7.20
CA TYR A 52 -6.05 11.77 -8.35
C TYR A 52 -5.77 10.26 -8.21
N GLY A 53 -6.31 9.62 -7.18
CA GLY A 53 -6.18 8.18 -6.95
C GLY A 53 -4.84 7.78 -6.32
N TRP A 54 -4.17 8.67 -5.59
CA TRP A 54 -2.99 8.33 -4.80
C TRP A 54 -3.33 8.12 -3.34
N ALA A 55 -2.75 7.08 -2.75
CA ALA A 55 -2.72 6.88 -1.31
C ALA A 55 -1.39 7.38 -0.74
N HIS A 56 -1.50 8.16 0.33
CA HIS A 56 -0.39 8.58 1.17
C HIS A 56 -0.40 7.70 2.41
N ILE A 57 0.67 6.94 2.62
CA ILE A 57 0.72 5.88 3.63
C ILE A 57 1.94 6.10 4.51
N GLN A 58 1.77 6.19 5.82
CA GLN A 58 2.89 6.19 6.76
C GLN A 58 3.35 4.77 7.01
N VAL A 59 4.62 4.49 6.74
CA VAL A 59 5.17 3.14 6.91
C VAL A 59 5.25 2.79 8.39
N ALA A 60 4.67 1.66 8.78
CA ALA A 60 4.76 1.10 10.13
C ALA A 60 5.76 -0.07 10.18
N ALA A 61 5.84 -0.86 9.10
CA ALA A 61 6.83 -1.91 8.94
C ALA A 61 7.13 -2.16 7.46
N CYS A 62 8.34 -2.63 7.17
CA CYS A 62 8.74 -3.07 5.83
C CYS A 62 9.72 -4.23 5.94
N THR A 63 9.35 -5.40 5.42
CA THR A 63 10.25 -6.56 5.28
C THR A 63 10.67 -6.72 3.83
N ILE A 64 11.85 -7.31 3.61
CA ILE A 64 12.41 -7.51 2.28
C ILE A 64 12.70 -9.00 2.05
N GLU A 65 12.37 -9.45 0.85
CA GLU A 65 12.65 -10.78 0.33
C GLU A 65 13.47 -10.64 -0.95
N PRO A 66 14.82 -10.63 -0.89
CA PRO A 66 15.66 -10.56 -2.07
C PRO A 66 15.53 -11.85 -2.88
N LEU A 67 15.62 -11.75 -4.21
CA LEU A 67 15.76 -12.94 -5.05
C LEU A 67 17.20 -13.46 -5.01
N PRO A 68 17.45 -14.77 -5.23
CA PRO A 68 18.80 -15.35 -5.17
C PRO A 68 19.84 -14.64 -6.05
N ARG A 69 19.41 -14.11 -7.20
CA ARG A 69 20.26 -13.35 -8.13
C ARG A 69 20.57 -11.90 -7.70
N CYS A 70 19.99 -11.42 -6.60
CA CYS A 70 20.20 -10.06 -6.12
C CYS A 70 21.53 -9.99 -5.37
N THR A 71 22.57 -9.53 -6.05
CA THR A 71 23.92 -9.39 -5.48
C THR A 71 24.14 -8.12 -4.67
N ARG A 72 23.15 -7.21 -4.67
CA ARG A 72 23.20 -5.94 -3.93
C ARG A 72 22.22 -5.97 -2.76
N PRO A 73 22.56 -5.31 -1.63
CA PRO A 73 21.61 -5.16 -0.54
C PRO A 73 20.41 -4.33 -1.00
N LEU A 74 19.23 -4.76 -0.55
CA LEU A 74 17.98 -4.02 -0.71
C LEU A 74 17.60 -3.42 0.64
N TYR A 75 17.16 -2.16 0.64
CA TYR A 75 16.86 -1.43 1.87
C TYR A 75 15.35 -1.29 2.08
N PRO A 76 14.84 -1.63 3.28
CA PRO A 76 13.44 -1.42 3.62
C PRO A 76 13.04 0.06 3.50
N LEU A 77 11.74 0.30 3.34
CA LEU A 77 11.21 1.66 3.51
C LEU A 77 11.34 2.06 4.97
N GLU A 78 11.74 3.30 5.21
CA GLU A 78 11.95 3.82 6.56
C GLU A 78 10.62 3.92 7.33
N VAL A 79 10.59 3.37 8.53
CA VAL A 79 9.43 3.42 9.42
C VAL A 79 9.17 4.87 9.84
N GLY A 80 7.89 5.24 9.92
CA GLY A 80 7.44 6.59 10.23
C GLY A 80 7.45 7.55 9.04
N LYS A 81 8.07 7.20 7.90
CA LYS A 81 8.07 8.05 6.70
C LYS A 81 6.84 7.79 5.83
N PRO A 82 6.30 8.84 5.16
CA PRO A 82 5.22 8.68 4.22
C PRO A 82 5.74 8.13 2.88
N VAL A 83 5.01 7.17 2.31
CA VAL A 83 5.16 6.73 0.92
C VAL A 83 3.90 7.04 0.14
N ARG A 84 4.08 7.38 -1.14
CA ARG A 84 2.97 7.65 -2.06
C ARG A 84 2.88 6.52 -3.08
N ARG A 85 1.68 5.98 -3.28
CA ARG A 85 1.40 4.91 -4.25
C ARG A 85 0.06 5.12 -4.93
N LYS A 86 -0.04 4.79 -6.22
CA LYS A 86 -1.31 4.86 -6.96
C LYS A 86 -2.22 3.76 -6.42
N ARG A 87 -3.41 4.10 -5.94
CA ARG A 87 -4.37 3.18 -5.29
C ARG A 87 -4.64 1.93 -6.13
N ASP A 88 -4.77 2.10 -7.44
CA ASP A 88 -5.00 0.99 -8.37
C ASP A 88 -3.82 0.04 -8.57
N LYS A 89 -2.62 0.44 -8.13
CA LYS A 89 -1.37 -0.32 -8.32
C LYS A 89 -0.82 -0.90 -7.02
N ILE A 90 -1.32 -0.46 -5.86
CA ILE A 90 -0.93 -1.02 -4.56
C ILE A 90 -1.34 -2.50 -4.51
N GLY A 91 -0.39 -3.36 -4.17
CA GLY A 91 -0.60 -4.81 -4.02
C GLY A 91 -1.20 -5.52 -5.23
N GLN A 92 -1.34 -4.84 -6.38
CA GLN A 92 -2.15 -5.30 -7.51
C GLN A 92 -3.54 -5.81 -7.09
N GLY A 93 -4.16 -5.17 -6.10
CA GLY A 93 -5.46 -5.58 -5.56
C GLY A 93 -5.42 -6.70 -4.50
N ARG A 94 -4.24 -7.23 -4.15
CA ARG A 94 -4.02 -8.15 -3.03
C ARG A 94 -3.56 -7.38 -1.80
N ILE A 95 -4.47 -6.56 -1.28
CA ILE A 95 -4.24 -5.73 -0.09
C ILE A 95 -5.08 -6.29 1.04
N GLU A 96 -4.48 -6.37 2.21
CA GLU A 96 -5.15 -6.70 3.45
C GLU A 96 -5.24 -5.46 4.32
N ARG A 97 -6.31 -5.31 5.08
CA ARG A 97 -6.40 -4.31 6.16
C ARG A 97 -6.46 -5.01 7.50
N LEU A 98 -5.92 -4.37 8.51
CA LEU A 98 -6.14 -4.76 9.89
C LEU A 98 -7.58 -4.39 10.28
N LEU A 99 -8.30 -5.32 10.90
CA LEU A 99 -9.60 -5.00 11.49
C LEU A 99 -9.42 -3.96 12.61
N TRP A 100 -10.31 -2.97 12.62
CA TRP A 100 -10.39 -1.99 13.68
C TRP A 100 -10.87 -2.68 14.95
N SER A 101 -10.52 -2.11 16.10
CA SER A 101 -11.11 -2.54 17.38
C SER A 101 -12.63 -2.29 17.41
N ASP A 102 -13.08 -1.25 16.71
CA ASP A 102 -14.48 -0.91 16.49
C ASP A 102 -14.75 -0.72 14.99
N GLU A 103 -15.31 -1.75 14.34
CA GLU A 103 -15.70 -1.69 12.93
C GLU A 103 -16.94 -0.80 12.71
N SER A 104 -17.75 -0.54 13.73
CA SER A 104 -18.92 0.35 13.59
C SER A 104 -18.48 1.81 13.36
N ALA A 105 -17.37 2.24 13.99
CA ALA A 105 -16.75 3.53 13.71
C ALA A 105 -16.26 3.61 12.25
N ARG A 106 -15.68 2.53 11.73
CA ARG A 106 -15.25 2.45 10.33
C ARG A 106 -16.44 2.56 9.38
N ASP A 107 -17.54 1.87 9.69
CA ASP A 107 -18.78 1.92 8.90
C ASP A 107 -19.42 3.31 8.91
N ALA A 108 -19.39 4.02 10.04
CA ALA A 108 -19.86 5.41 10.13
C ALA A 108 -19.05 6.35 9.21
N ILE A 109 -17.72 6.16 9.12
CA ILE A 109 -16.87 6.91 8.18
C ILE A 109 -17.22 6.58 6.72
N LEU A 110 -17.51 5.32 6.41
CA LEU A 110 -17.95 4.94 5.06
C LEU A 110 -19.32 5.52 4.70
N ALA A 111 -20.27 5.52 5.64
CA ALA A 111 -21.60 6.05 5.44
C ALA A 111 -21.59 7.57 5.18
N SER A 112 -20.78 8.33 5.92
CA SER A 112 -20.66 9.79 5.75
C SER A 112 -20.05 10.21 4.41
N ARG A 113 -19.31 9.32 3.74
CA ARG A 113 -18.68 9.58 2.42
C ARG A 113 -19.62 9.36 1.23
N ARG A 114 -20.81 8.75 1.41
CA ARG A 114 -21.78 8.63 0.32
C ARG A 114 -22.41 10.00 0.04
N PRO A 115 -22.52 10.45 -1.23
CA PRO A 115 -23.30 11.64 -1.52
C PRO A 115 -24.73 11.39 -1.06
N ARG A 116 -25.30 12.33 -0.29
CA ARG A 116 -26.74 12.33 -0.01
C ARG A 116 -27.45 12.30 -1.36
N LYS A 117 -28.29 11.28 -1.60
CA LYS A 117 -29.23 11.33 -2.73
C LYS A 117 -30.02 12.61 -2.58
N ALA A 118 -29.93 13.50 -3.56
CA ALA A 118 -30.87 14.61 -3.67
C ALA A 118 -32.25 13.97 -3.88
N THR A 119 -33.15 14.21 -2.92
CA THR A 119 -34.57 13.89 -3.01
C THR A 119 -35.21 14.78 -4.05
#